data_AF-A0A139NQL1-F1
#
_entry.id   AF-A0A139NQL1-F1
#
_cell.length_a   1.000
_cell.length_b   1.000
_cell.length_c   1.000
_cell.angle_alpha   90.00
_cell.angle_beta   90.00
_cell.angle_gamma   90.00
#
_symmetry.space_group_name_H-M   'P 1'
#
loop_
_entity.id
_entity.type
_entity.pdbx_description
1 polymer ?
#
loop_
_entity_poly.entity_id
_entity_poly.type
_entity_poly.pdbx_seq_one_letter_code
_entity_poly.pdbx_strand_id
1 'polypeptide(L)'
;MTAAKEINGLRFALSHNLPDKNYGSGLQVTNSTEDFNQLVSEDVDVAIYGHVHKQLLRYATTGQQILNPGTIGMPYFTWGKLQNHRAQYALIEIEEDGLTNISFRKVAYDTEAELKLAKEKQLPYIELYEELRREDNYPGHNKELLAQLNEKYAYIKDVQKYYDFLRE
;
A
#
# COMPACT_ATOMS: atom_id res chain seq x y z
N MET A 1 -2.80 8.69 -10.76
CA MET A 1 -2.60 7.78 -11.90
C MET A 1 -3.68 6.73 -11.79
N THR A 2 -4.52 6.67 -12.82
CA THR A 2 -5.60 5.71 -12.95
C THR A 2 -5.36 4.88 -14.20
N ALA A 3 -5.75 3.61 -14.15
CA ALA A 3 -5.81 2.75 -15.31
C ALA A 3 -7.17 2.06 -15.34
N ALA A 4 -7.62 1.67 -16.54
CA ALA A 4 -8.81 0.88 -16.72
C ALA A 4 -8.45 -0.41 -17.46
N LYS A 5 -9.13 -1.50 -17.13
CA LYS A 5 -8.95 -2.79 -17.79
C LYS A 5 -10.30 -3.47 -17.95
N GLU A 6 -10.56 -4.00 -19.14
CA GLU A 6 -11.73 -4.85 -19.38
C GLU A 6 -11.28 -6.30 -19.54
N ILE A 7 -12.02 -7.22 -18.89
CA ILE A 7 -11.81 -8.67 -18.97
C ILE A 7 -13.19 -9.32 -18.99
N ASN A 8 -13.50 -10.10 -20.04
CA ASN A 8 -14.80 -10.78 -20.22
C ASN A 8 -16.01 -9.86 -19.99
N GLY A 9 -15.95 -8.62 -20.48
CA GLY A 9 -17.04 -7.64 -20.35
C GLY A 9 -17.12 -6.94 -18.98
N LEU A 10 -16.30 -7.33 -18.01
CA LEU A 10 -16.18 -6.62 -16.73
C LEU A 10 -15.14 -5.52 -16.80
N ARG A 11 -15.51 -4.31 -16.38
CA ARG A 11 -14.64 -3.14 -16.40
C ARG A 11 -14.08 -2.84 -15.01
N PHE A 12 -12.76 -2.89 -14.94
CA PHE A 12 -11.98 -2.63 -13.74
C PHE A 12 -11.41 -1.21 -13.78
N ALA A 13 -11.61 -0.45 -12.70
CA ALA A 13 -10.90 0.79 -12.44
C ALA A 13 -9.75 0.54 -11.45
N LEU A 14 -8.56 1.05 -11.76
CA LEU A 14 -7.35 0.87 -10.96
C LEU A 14 -6.82 2.23 -10.55
N SER A 15 -6.61 2.44 -9.25
CA SER A 15 -5.97 3.65 -8.71
C SER A 15 -5.06 3.30 -7.54
N HIS A 16 -4.09 4.16 -7.20
CA HIS A 16 -3.32 3.95 -5.97
C HIS A 16 -4.17 4.28 -4.73
N ASN A 17 -4.84 5.43 -4.74
CA ASN A 17 -5.78 5.89 -3.71
C ASN A 17 -7.05 6.37 -4.41
N LEU A 18 -7.41 7.66 -4.32
CA LEU A 18 -8.47 8.24 -5.15
C LEU A 18 -8.00 8.37 -6.61
N PRO A 19 -8.93 8.43 -7.59
CA PRO A 19 -8.58 8.50 -9.02
C PRO A 19 -7.67 9.69 -9.38
N ASP A 20 -7.97 10.85 -8.80
CA ASP A 20 -7.29 12.13 -9.02
C ASP A 20 -6.25 12.45 -7.93
N LYS A 21 -6.21 11.68 -6.83
CA LYS A 21 -5.35 11.94 -5.68
C LYS A 21 -4.76 10.66 -5.09
N ASN A 22 -3.47 10.43 -5.35
CA ASN A 22 -2.73 9.24 -4.92
C ASN A 22 -2.16 9.30 -3.48
N TYR A 23 -2.59 10.23 -2.64
CA TYR A 23 -2.11 10.39 -1.26
C TYR A 23 -3.25 10.76 -0.31
N GLY A 24 -2.99 10.66 1.00
CA GLY A 24 -3.92 11.09 2.05
C GLY A 24 -4.91 10.03 2.49
N SER A 25 -5.72 10.36 3.49
CA SER A 25 -6.53 9.39 4.25
C SER A 25 -7.93 9.14 3.69
N GLY A 26 -8.24 9.55 2.46
CA GLY A 26 -9.60 9.53 1.90
C GLY A 26 -10.24 8.14 1.81
N LEU A 27 -9.44 7.06 1.76
CA LEU A 27 -9.94 5.68 1.64
C LEU A 27 -9.45 4.78 2.79
N GLN A 28 -9.27 5.34 3.98
CA GLN A 28 -9.04 4.55 5.19
C GLN A 28 -10.22 3.59 5.42
N VAL A 29 -9.93 2.39 5.94
CA VAL A 29 -10.95 1.33 6.07
C VAL A 29 -12.13 1.69 6.98
N THR A 30 -11.97 2.71 7.84
CA THR A 30 -13.00 3.23 8.74
C THR A 30 -13.87 4.31 8.11
N ASN A 31 -13.53 4.80 6.92
CA ASN A 31 -14.28 5.84 6.23
C ASN A 31 -15.62 5.31 5.69
N SER A 32 -16.55 6.25 5.50
CA SER A 32 -17.93 5.95 5.09
C SER A 32 -17.98 5.46 3.63
N THR A 33 -19.09 4.85 3.22
CA THR A 33 -19.23 4.34 1.84
C THR A 33 -19.20 5.48 0.81
N GLU A 34 -19.65 6.69 1.18
CA GLU A 34 -19.64 7.87 0.32
C GLU A 34 -18.23 8.24 -0.14
N ASP A 35 -17.23 8.12 0.73
CA ASP A 35 -15.83 8.35 0.36
C ASP A 35 -15.36 7.35 -0.71
N PHE A 36 -15.78 6.09 -0.58
CA PHE A 36 -15.42 5.01 -1.50
C PHE A 36 -16.18 5.05 -2.83
N ASN A 37 -17.37 5.67 -2.89
CA ASN A 37 -18.11 5.86 -4.13
C ASN A 37 -17.32 6.66 -5.18
N GLN A 38 -16.35 7.47 -4.75
CA GLN A 38 -15.44 8.21 -5.65
C GLN A 38 -14.54 7.29 -6.49
N LEU A 39 -14.42 6.00 -6.14
CA LEU A 39 -13.64 5.02 -6.90
C LEU A 39 -14.39 4.45 -8.11
N VAL A 40 -15.71 4.66 -8.19
CA VAL A 40 -16.56 4.05 -9.22
C VAL A 40 -17.31 5.12 -10.03
N SER A 41 -17.57 4.78 -11.29
CA SER A 41 -18.49 5.47 -12.20
C SER A 41 -19.49 4.46 -12.76
N GLU A 42 -20.49 4.92 -13.51
CA GLU A 42 -21.55 4.05 -14.05
C GLU A 42 -21.02 2.90 -14.93
N ASP A 43 -19.87 3.09 -15.57
CA ASP A 43 -19.22 2.11 -16.44
C ASP A 43 -18.26 1.17 -15.71
N VAL A 44 -18.00 1.37 -14.42
CA VAL A 44 -17.06 0.54 -13.64
C VAL A 44 -17.83 -0.51 -12.86
N ASP A 45 -17.43 -1.78 -13.00
CA ASP A 45 -18.00 -2.90 -12.25
C ASP A 45 -17.21 -3.22 -10.98
N VAL A 46 -15.88 -3.06 -11.05
CA VAL A 46 -14.95 -3.35 -9.95
C VAL A 46 -13.88 -2.27 -9.87
N ALA A 47 -13.76 -1.60 -8.72
CA ALA A 47 -12.64 -0.72 -8.43
C ALA A 47 -11.60 -1.41 -7.57
N ILE A 48 -10.32 -1.27 -7.92
CA ILE A 48 -9.18 -1.79 -7.15
C ILE A 48 -8.29 -0.61 -6.77
N TYR A 49 -8.09 -0.43 -5.47
CA TYR A 49 -7.21 0.60 -4.91
C TYR A 49 -6.14 -0.01 -3.98
N GLY A 50 -5.16 0.79 -3.58
CA GLY A 50 -4.06 0.40 -2.70
C GLY A 50 -3.90 1.36 -1.52
N HIS A 51 -2.70 1.93 -1.36
CA HIS A 51 -2.37 3.02 -0.42
C HIS A 51 -2.44 2.71 1.08
N VAL A 52 -3.54 2.17 1.58
CA VAL A 52 -3.79 2.00 3.03
C VAL A 52 -3.31 0.68 3.61
N HIS A 53 -2.74 -0.19 2.77
CA HIS A 53 -1.98 -1.38 3.17
C HIS A 53 -2.79 -2.40 3.99
N LYS A 54 -4.10 -2.51 3.67
CA LYS A 54 -5.05 -3.42 4.30
C LYS A 54 -5.89 -4.10 3.22
N GLN A 55 -6.00 -5.42 3.30
CA GLN A 55 -6.92 -6.18 2.47
C GLN A 55 -8.36 -5.75 2.73
N LEU A 56 -9.13 -5.50 1.67
CA LEU A 56 -10.52 -5.04 1.78
C LEU A 56 -11.33 -5.56 0.59
N LEU A 57 -12.55 -6.02 0.88
CA LEU A 57 -13.65 -6.11 -0.07
C LEU A 57 -14.83 -5.38 0.56
N ARG A 58 -15.35 -4.37 -0.13
CA ARG A 58 -16.60 -3.69 0.20
C ARG A 58 -17.34 -3.31 -1.07
N TYR A 59 -18.48 -2.65 -0.92
CA TYR A 59 -19.32 -2.23 -2.04
C TYR A 59 -19.51 -0.72 -2.04
N ALA A 60 -19.61 -0.15 -3.23
CA ALA A 60 -20.16 1.18 -3.45
C ALA A 60 -21.67 1.18 -3.15
N THR A 61 -22.27 2.36 -2.96
CA THR A 61 -23.72 2.50 -2.74
C THR A 61 -24.55 1.90 -3.89
N THR A 62 -24.03 1.96 -5.12
CA THR A 62 -24.65 1.44 -6.35
C THR A 62 -24.37 -0.05 -6.59
N GLY A 63 -23.65 -0.73 -5.70
CA GLY A 63 -23.47 -2.19 -5.72
C GLY A 63 -22.18 -2.69 -6.37
N GLN A 64 -21.36 -1.81 -6.96
CA GLN A 64 -20.08 -2.23 -7.55
C GLN A 64 -19.06 -2.61 -6.48
N GLN A 65 -18.18 -3.55 -6.83
CA GLN A 65 -17.19 -4.07 -5.89
C GLN A 65 -16.00 -3.14 -5.76
N ILE A 66 -15.49 -3.01 -4.53
CA ILE A 66 -14.30 -2.23 -4.22
C ILE A 66 -13.31 -3.11 -3.47
N LEU A 67 -12.11 -3.24 -4.02
CA LEU A 67 -11.08 -4.14 -3.57
C LEU A 67 -9.80 -3.40 -3.20
N ASN A 68 -9.15 -3.88 -2.15
CA ASN A 68 -7.76 -3.56 -1.85
C ASN A 68 -6.99 -4.85 -1.65
N PRO A 69 -5.95 -5.15 -2.45
CA PRO A 69 -5.18 -6.39 -2.30
C PRO A 69 -4.30 -6.42 -1.05
N GLY A 70 -4.18 -5.29 -0.34
CA GLY A 70 -3.24 -5.08 0.74
C GLY A 70 -1.90 -4.57 0.20
N THR A 71 -0.81 -5.11 0.72
CA THR A 71 0.55 -4.71 0.35
C THR A 71 1.50 -5.89 0.47
N ILE A 72 2.39 -6.01 -0.51
CA ILE A 72 3.46 -7.01 -0.47
C ILE A 72 4.47 -6.67 0.61
N GLY A 73 4.90 -5.40 0.65
CA GLY A 73 6.09 -5.00 1.36
C GLY A 73 5.87 -4.31 2.70
N MET A 74 4.67 -3.87 3.06
CA MET A 74 4.50 -3.07 4.29
C MET A 74 3.12 -3.23 4.95
N PRO A 75 2.75 -4.46 5.36
CA PRO A 75 1.42 -4.73 5.89
C PRO A 75 1.15 -3.89 7.13
N TYR A 76 -0.06 -3.34 7.25
CA TYR A 76 -0.43 -2.43 8.34
C TYR A 76 -1.63 -2.96 9.11
N PHE A 77 -1.49 -3.11 10.43
CA PHE A 77 -2.52 -3.63 11.32
C PHE A 77 -2.78 -2.68 12.49
N THR A 78 -4.05 -2.40 12.73
CA THR A 78 -4.50 -1.66 13.92
C THR A 78 -4.92 -2.60 15.06
N TRP A 79 -5.07 -3.89 14.76
CA TRP A 79 -5.46 -4.91 15.74
C TRP A 79 -4.31 -5.87 16.00
N GLY A 80 -3.68 -5.75 17.17
CA GLY A 80 -2.42 -6.43 17.48
C GLY A 80 -2.45 -7.95 17.31
N LYS A 81 -3.58 -8.61 17.63
CA LYS A 81 -3.71 -10.08 17.47
C LYS A 81 -3.65 -10.56 16.02
N LEU A 82 -3.79 -9.66 15.04
CA LEU A 82 -3.71 -9.99 13.61
C LEU A 82 -2.37 -9.56 12.98
N GLN A 83 -1.48 -8.91 13.74
CA GLN A 83 -0.18 -8.45 13.25
C GLN A 83 0.66 -9.62 12.73
N ASN A 84 1.32 -9.39 11.59
CA ASN A 84 2.27 -10.30 10.96
C ASN A 84 2.92 -9.60 9.75
N HIS A 85 4.12 -10.01 9.38
CA HIS A 85 4.85 -9.43 8.25
C HIS A 85 4.61 -10.15 6.91
N ARG A 86 3.53 -10.94 6.78
CA ARG A 86 3.29 -11.69 5.54
C ARG A 86 2.88 -10.73 4.42
N ALA A 87 3.45 -10.95 3.23
CA ALA A 87 3.09 -10.23 2.02
C ALA A 87 1.62 -10.48 1.66
N GLN A 88 0.89 -9.44 1.28
CA GLN A 88 -0.54 -9.49 0.98
C GLN A 88 -0.80 -9.18 -0.49
N TYR A 89 -1.63 -10.01 -1.13
CA TYR A 89 -2.16 -9.75 -2.46
C TYR A 89 -3.54 -10.39 -2.62
N ALA A 90 -4.20 -10.14 -3.74
CA ALA A 90 -5.44 -10.80 -4.13
C ALA A 90 -5.29 -11.49 -5.49
N LEU A 91 -5.94 -12.65 -5.64
CA LEU A 91 -6.20 -13.27 -6.93
C LEU A 91 -7.68 -13.06 -7.26
N ILE A 92 -7.96 -12.62 -8.48
CA ILE A 92 -9.32 -12.42 -8.99
C ILE A 92 -9.46 -13.37 -10.18
N GLU A 93 -10.44 -14.25 -10.11
CA GLU A 93 -10.73 -15.23 -11.15
C GLU A 93 -11.98 -14.77 -11.91
N ILE A 94 -11.86 -14.77 -13.24
CA ILE A 94 -12.90 -14.30 -14.16
C ILE A 94 -13.07 -15.38 -15.21
N GLU A 95 -14.30 -15.88 -15.34
CA GLU A 95 -14.70 -16.90 -16.29
C GLU A 95 -15.70 -16.29 -17.30
N GLU A 96 -16.31 -17.10 -18.14
CA GLU A 96 -17.26 -16.63 -19.17
C GLU A 96 -18.54 -16.03 -18.55
N ASP A 97 -18.95 -16.48 -17.36
CA ASP A 97 -20.15 -16.03 -16.66
C ASP A 97 -19.89 -14.91 -15.63
N GLY A 98 -18.64 -14.42 -15.53
CA GLY A 98 -18.29 -13.23 -14.76
C GLY A 98 -17.17 -13.44 -13.74
N LEU A 99 -17.20 -12.66 -12.68
CA LEU A 99 -16.22 -12.73 -11.59
C LEU A 99 -16.60 -13.89 -10.66
N THR A 100 -15.85 -15.00 -10.74
CA THR A 100 -16.18 -16.25 -10.05
C THR A 100 -15.52 -16.38 -8.68
N ASN A 101 -14.34 -15.78 -8.47
CA ASN A 101 -13.65 -15.87 -7.19
C ASN A 101 -12.78 -14.64 -6.85
N ILE A 102 -12.65 -14.35 -5.56
CA ILE A 102 -11.71 -13.39 -5.00
C ILE A 102 -10.99 -14.04 -3.82
N SER A 103 -9.69 -14.29 -3.98
CA SER A 103 -8.85 -14.91 -2.97
C SER A 103 -7.81 -13.94 -2.43
N PHE A 104 -8.01 -13.46 -1.20
CA PHE A 104 -6.97 -12.74 -0.47
C PHE A 104 -5.92 -13.71 0.07
N ARG A 105 -4.65 -13.46 -0.26
CA ARG A 105 -3.52 -14.32 0.10
C ARG A 105 -2.57 -13.58 1.05
N LYS A 106 -1.97 -14.35 1.95
CA LYS A 106 -0.88 -13.91 2.83
C LYS A 106 0.27 -14.91 2.75
N VAL A 107 1.43 -14.45 2.31
CA VAL A 107 2.59 -15.31 2.08
C VAL A 107 3.74 -14.91 3.01
N ALA A 108 4.24 -15.89 3.76
CA ALA A 108 5.45 -15.69 4.56
C ALA A 108 6.66 -15.65 3.63
N TYR A 109 7.62 -14.80 3.95
CA TYR A 109 8.93 -14.74 3.32
C TYR A 109 9.99 -14.57 4.41
N ASP A 110 11.25 -14.80 4.06
CA ASP A 110 12.37 -14.67 4.99
C ASP A 110 12.72 -13.18 5.20
N THR A 111 12.22 -12.62 6.30
CA THR A 111 12.46 -11.23 6.68
C THR A 111 13.92 -10.96 7.04
N GLU A 112 14.65 -11.96 7.56
CA GLU A 112 16.06 -11.81 7.92
C GLU A 112 16.94 -11.80 6.67
N ALA A 113 16.62 -12.61 5.66
CA ALA A 113 17.28 -12.55 4.35
C ALA A 113 17.08 -11.18 3.67
N GLU A 114 15.88 -10.61 3.74
CA GLU A 114 15.59 -9.27 3.24
C GLU A 114 16.39 -8.19 3.99
N LEU A 115 16.45 -8.26 5.33
CA LEU A 115 17.24 -7.32 6.13
C LEU A 115 18.74 -7.44 5.84
N LYS A 116 19.24 -8.66 5.62
CA LYS A 116 20.63 -8.88 5.21
C LYS A 116 20.90 -8.25 3.85
N LEU A 117 20.02 -8.47 2.87
CA LEU A 117 20.14 -7.86 1.54
C LEU A 117 20.11 -6.32 1.63
N ALA A 118 19.20 -5.75 2.42
CA ALA A 118 19.11 -4.31 2.63
C ALA A 118 20.41 -3.72 3.20
N LYS A 119 21.05 -4.41 4.16
CA LYS A 119 22.37 -4.03 4.70
C LYS A 119 23.48 -4.12 3.64
N GLU A 120 23.53 -5.21 2.90
CA GLU A 120 24.52 -5.40 1.82
C GLU A 120 24.39 -4.33 0.72
N LYS A 121 23.17 -3.90 0.43
CA LYS A 121 22.86 -2.80 -0.49
C LYS A 121 23.01 -1.42 0.12
N GLN A 122 23.41 -1.32 1.38
CA GLN A 122 23.57 -0.06 2.12
C GLN A 122 22.30 0.81 2.04
N LEU A 123 21.13 0.18 2.24
CA LEU A 123 19.86 0.90 2.23
C LEU A 123 19.89 2.03 3.27
N PRO A 124 19.62 3.29 2.89
CA PRO A 124 19.50 4.38 3.85
C PRO A 124 18.41 4.10 4.90
N TYR A 125 18.63 4.60 6.11
CA TYR A 125 17.73 4.37 7.26
C TYR A 125 17.50 2.88 7.57
N ILE A 126 18.56 2.06 7.48
CA ILE A 126 18.47 0.62 7.74
C ILE A 126 17.88 0.31 9.12
N GLU A 127 18.15 1.11 10.14
CA GLU A 127 17.60 0.92 11.48
C GLU A 127 16.06 1.11 11.52
N LEU A 128 15.52 2.07 10.75
CA LEU A 128 14.07 2.23 10.61
C LEU A 128 13.45 1.07 9.80
N TYR A 129 14.17 0.56 8.81
CA TYR A 129 13.71 -0.60 8.05
C TYR A 129 13.68 -1.87 8.92
N GLU A 130 14.66 -2.05 9.81
CA GLU A 130 14.67 -3.12 10.81
C GLU A 130 13.48 -3.04 11.76
N GLU A 131 13.20 -1.84 12.31
CA GLU A 131 12.04 -1.62 13.18
C GLU A 131 10.73 -1.96 12.45
N LEU A 132 10.59 -1.51 11.20
CA LEU A 132 9.44 -1.84 10.37
C LEU A 132 9.30 -3.35 10.11
N ARG A 133 10.41 -4.09 9.98
CA ARG A 133 10.39 -5.54 9.71
C ARG A 133 10.22 -6.40 10.96
N ARG A 134 10.48 -5.87 12.15
CA ARG A 134 10.45 -6.63 13.41
C ARG A 134 9.29 -6.24 14.32
N GLU A 135 8.90 -4.96 14.31
CA GLU A 135 7.97 -4.38 15.29
C GLU A 135 6.67 -3.89 14.65
N ASP A 136 6.52 -4.00 13.32
CA ASP A 136 5.38 -3.47 12.54
C ASP A 136 5.15 -1.95 12.78
N ASN A 137 6.17 -1.23 13.27
CA ASN A 137 6.08 0.20 13.45
C ASN A 137 6.37 0.91 12.13
N TYR A 138 5.41 1.69 11.64
CA TYR A 138 5.58 2.44 10.42
C TYR A 138 6.69 3.48 10.62
N PRO A 139 7.75 3.52 9.77
CA PRO A 139 8.94 4.35 10.00
C PRO A 139 8.65 5.84 10.25
N GLY A 140 7.58 6.38 9.66
CA GLY A 140 7.17 7.76 9.87
C GLY A 140 6.60 8.06 11.27
N HIS A 141 6.35 7.04 12.08
CA HIS A 141 5.80 7.17 13.43
C HIS A 141 6.91 7.26 14.50
N ASN A 142 8.11 6.76 14.23
CA ASN A 142 9.26 6.90 15.14
C ASN A 142 10.08 8.16 14.81
N LYS A 143 9.51 9.32 15.14
CA LYS A 143 10.14 10.63 14.86
C LYS A 143 11.46 10.84 15.60
N GLU A 144 11.58 10.24 16.79
CA GLU A 144 12.80 10.32 17.60
C GLU A 144 13.95 9.57 16.94
N LEU A 145 13.73 8.32 16.54
CA LEU A 145 14.74 7.56 15.81
C LEU A 145 15.08 8.24 14.48
N LEU A 146 14.08 8.70 13.72
CA LEU A 146 14.31 9.41 12.47
C LEU A 146 15.23 10.64 12.66
N ALA A 147 15.00 11.45 13.70
CA ALA A 147 15.84 12.60 14.01
C ALA A 147 17.28 12.18 14.35
N GLN A 148 17.46 11.13 15.17
CA GLN A 148 18.78 10.60 15.52
C GLN A 148 19.54 10.09 14.29
N LEU A 149 18.88 9.37 13.38
CA LEU A 149 19.51 8.86 12.17
C LEU A 149 19.88 9.99 11.20
N ASN A 150 19.03 11.02 11.08
CA ASN A 150 19.33 12.21 10.29
C ASN A 150 20.59 12.93 10.77
N GLU A 151 20.78 13.03 12.09
CA GLU A 151 21.99 13.61 12.68
C GLU A 151 23.20 12.69 12.47
N LYS A 152 23.07 11.41 12.82
CA LYS A 152 24.13 10.39 12.74
C LYS A 152 24.72 10.25 11.33
N TYR A 153 23.87 10.22 10.31
CA TYR A 153 24.27 10.00 8.93
C TYR A 153 24.29 11.28 8.09
N ALA A 154 23.98 12.43 8.69
CA ALA A 154 23.92 13.72 8.02
C ALA A 154 22.99 13.77 6.78
N TYR A 155 21.93 12.96 6.75
CA TYR A 155 21.01 12.87 5.59
C TYR A 155 20.39 14.22 5.20
N ILE A 156 20.18 15.13 6.16
CA ILE A 156 19.71 16.50 5.87
C ILE A 156 20.67 17.23 4.94
N LYS A 157 21.99 17.08 5.15
CA LYS A 157 23.00 17.74 4.33
C LYS A 157 23.03 17.15 2.92
N ASP A 158 22.84 15.84 2.78
CA ASP A 158 22.81 15.18 1.47
C ASP A 158 21.62 15.64 0.64
N VAL A 159 20.44 15.76 1.27
CA VAL A 159 19.24 16.29 0.61
C VAL A 159 19.42 17.76 0.22
N GLN A 160 20.01 18.59 1.08
CA GLN A 160 20.32 19.99 0.76
C GLN A 160 21.25 20.09 -0.46
N LYS A 161 22.35 19.34 -0.47
CA LYS A 161 23.28 19.28 -1.60
C LYS A 161 22.60 18.86 -2.90
N TYR A 162 21.70 17.88 -2.84
CA TYR A 162 20.96 17.44 -4.01
C TYR A 162 20.05 18.55 -4.58
N TYR A 163 19.34 19.29 -3.72
CA TYR A 163 18.53 20.41 -4.17
C TYR A 163 19.34 21.59 -4.69
N ASP A 164 20.52 21.85 -4.12
CA ASP A 164 21.42 22.88 -4.62
C ASP A 164 21.97 22.50 -6.00
N PHE A 165 22.36 21.23 -6.21
CA PHE A 165 22.74 20.70 -7.51
C PHE A 165 21.63 20.85 -8.57
N LEU A 166 20.36 20.61 -8.22
CA LEU A 166 19.24 20.77 -9.16
C LEU A 166 18.96 22.22 -9.57
N ARG A 167 19.53 23.20 -8.87
CA ARG A 167 19.37 24.64 -9.15
C ARG A 167 20.50 25.20 -10.02
N GLU A 168 21.57 24.44 -10.23
CA GLU A 168 22.67 24.73 -11.16
C GLU A 168 22.33 24.26 -12.58
#